data_AF-A0A7S3HH45-F1
#
_entry.id   AF-A0A7S3HH45-F1
#
_cell.length_a   1.000
_cell.length_b   1.000
_cell.length_c   1.000
_cell.angle_alpha   90.00
_cell.angle_beta   90.00
_cell.angle_gamma   90.00
#
_symmetry.space_group_name_H-M   'P 1'
#
loop_
_entity.id
_entity.type
_entity.pdbx_description
1 polymer ?
#
loop_
_entity_poly.entity_id
_entity_poly.type
_entity_poly.pdbx_seq_one_letter_code
_entity_poly.pdbx_strand_id
1 'polypeptide(L)'
;AAALAGLGLQAAGPAPARARPADPVTPEDLDRLRNAYKDLEYLMANWNKVTRDCKSSVPNQVKVLQSGEASPDECIANPDIVRKYMGDRSIYDNLHNSEQLWINIDASDLIPKKDEDSFQDAIEEFERHRRTASEWAYTSTWGENNPGGGRDKVENYLLRSKSESTKALQQLGIIVNILKLV
;
A
#
# COMPACT_ATOMS: atom_id res chain seq x y z
N ALA A 1 -67.73 -8.60 -39.10
CA ALA A 1 -66.45 -9.30 -38.89
C ALA A 1 -65.39 -8.25 -38.62
N ALA A 2 -64.75 -8.27 -37.45
CA ALA A 2 -63.60 -7.44 -37.13
C ALA A 2 -62.67 -8.27 -36.25
N ALA A 3 -61.48 -8.60 -36.76
CA ALA A 3 -60.46 -9.35 -36.06
C ALA A 3 -59.42 -8.36 -35.51
N LEU A 4 -59.26 -8.31 -34.20
CA LEU A 4 -58.21 -7.56 -33.51
C LEU A 4 -56.93 -8.40 -33.50
N ALA A 5 -55.91 -7.96 -34.24
CA ALA A 5 -54.57 -8.52 -34.18
C ALA A 5 -53.78 -7.84 -33.05
N GLY A 6 -53.51 -8.57 -31.98
CA GLY A 6 -52.64 -8.12 -30.88
C GLY A 6 -51.17 -8.26 -31.28
N LEU A 7 -50.44 -7.14 -31.33
CA LEU A 7 -48.98 -7.09 -31.44
C LEU A 7 -48.38 -7.31 -30.06
N GLY A 8 -47.82 -8.50 -29.82
CA GLY A 8 -47.00 -8.78 -28.64
C GLY A 8 -45.59 -8.21 -28.80
N LEU A 9 -45.24 -7.20 -28.01
CA LEU A 9 -43.85 -6.78 -27.80
C LEU A 9 -43.15 -7.84 -26.94
N GLN A 10 -42.19 -8.57 -27.51
CA GLN A 10 -41.24 -9.35 -26.71
C GLN A 10 -40.13 -8.41 -26.25
N ALA A 11 -40.04 -8.18 -24.94
CA ALA A 11 -38.92 -7.47 -24.33
C ALA A 11 -37.65 -8.35 -24.44
N ALA A 12 -36.66 -7.90 -25.20
CA ALA A 12 -35.34 -8.50 -25.19
C ALA A 12 -34.70 -8.26 -23.81
N GLY A 13 -34.54 -9.33 -23.03
CA GLY A 13 -33.82 -9.27 -21.76
C GLY A 13 -32.35 -8.86 -21.96
N PRO A 14 -31.71 -8.24 -20.96
CA PRO A 14 -30.32 -7.84 -21.06
C PRO A 14 -29.43 -9.06 -21.33
N ALA A 15 -28.52 -8.93 -22.29
CA ALA A 15 -27.55 -9.97 -22.59
C ALA A 15 -26.68 -10.25 -21.34
N PRO A 16 -26.33 -11.52 -21.06
CA PRO A 16 -25.47 -11.85 -19.94
C PRO A 16 -24.10 -11.18 -20.13
N ALA A 17 -23.69 -10.37 -19.15
CA ALA A 17 -22.35 -9.80 -19.13
C ALA A 17 -21.34 -10.94 -18.99
N ARG A 18 -20.40 -11.04 -19.93
CA ARG A 18 -19.26 -11.96 -19.83
C ARG A 18 -18.14 -11.26 -19.09
N ALA A 19 -17.65 -11.88 -18.01
CA ALA A 19 -16.45 -11.42 -17.33
C ALA A 19 -15.26 -11.48 -18.30
N ARG A 20 -14.46 -10.41 -18.34
CA ARG A 20 -13.21 -10.39 -19.09
C ARG A 20 -12.21 -11.33 -18.38
N PRO A 21 -11.46 -12.17 -19.11
CA PRO A 21 -10.40 -12.97 -18.51
C PRO A 21 -9.36 -12.07 -17.84
N ALA A 22 -8.77 -12.55 -16.74
CA ALA A 22 -7.65 -11.87 -16.10
C ALA A 22 -6.50 -11.69 -17.09
N ASP A 23 -5.80 -10.56 -17.00
CA ASP A 23 -4.64 -10.33 -17.83
C ASP A 23 -3.49 -11.25 -17.34
N PRO A 24 -2.70 -11.86 -18.25
CA PRO A 24 -1.64 -12.79 -17.84
C PRO A 24 -0.58 -12.07 -17.02
N VAL A 25 -0.10 -12.71 -15.95
CA VAL A 25 1.00 -12.19 -15.14
C VAL A 25 2.29 -12.20 -15.96
N THR A 26 2.94 -11.03 -16.05
CA THR A 26 4.17 -10.86 -16.81
C THR A 26 5.42 -11.00 -15.93
N PRO A 27 6.61 -11.28 -16.50
CA PRO A 27 7.87 -11.19 -15.75
C PRO A 27 8.09 -9.81 -15.11
N GLU A 28 7.68 -8.74 -15.80
CA GLU A 28 7.76 -7.37 -15.29
C GLU A 28 6.89 -7.18 -14.04
N ASP A 29 5.73 -7.82 -13.96
CA ASP A 29 4.90 -7.79 -12.75
C ASP A 29 5.60 -8.47 -11.55
N LEU A 30 6.24 -9.61 -11.79
CA LEU A 30 6.98 -10.33 -10.75
C LEU A 30 8.24 -9.58 -10.30
N ASP A 31 8.92 -8.92 -11.24
CA ASP A 31 10.05 -8.04 -10.94
C ASP A 31 9.60 -6.82 -10.12
N ARG A 32 8.42 -6.27 -10.43
CA ARG A 32 7.80 -5.18 -9.67
C ARG A 32 7.57 -5.60 -8.21
N LEU A 33 7.05 -6.80 -7.96
CA LEU A 33 6.87 -7.33 -6.60
C LEU A 33 8.19 -7.55 -5.87
N ARG A 34 9.19 -8.12 -6.55
CA ARG A 34 10.53 -8.30 -5.96
C ARG A 34 11.15 -6.96 -5.58
N ASN A 35 10.98 -5.94 -6.42
CA ASN A 35 11.49 -4.61 -6.14
C ASN A 35 10.70 -3.91 -5.02
N ALA A 36 9.38 -4.07 -4.97
CA ALA A 36 8.56 -3.59 -3.85
C ALA A 36 9.02 -4.15 -2.51
N TYR A 37 9.32 -5.46 -2.45
CA TYR A 37 9.82 -6.09 -1.23
C TYR A 37 11.16 -5.48 -0.78
N LYS A 38 12.13 -5.39 -1.71
CA LYS A 38 13.43 -4.75 -1.45
C LYS A 38 13.30 -3.29 -1.01
N ASP A 39 12.38 -2.55 -1.62
CA ASP A 39 12.11 -1.17 -1.27
C ASP A 39 11.57 -1.07 0.18
N LEU A 40 10.62 -1.92 0.57
CA LEU A 40 10.11 -1.95 1.94
C LEU A 40 11.17 -2.41 2.96
N GLU A 41 12.00 -3.39 2.62
CA GLU A 41 13.16 -3.78 3.45
C GLU A 41 14.10 -2.59 3.65
N TYR A 42 14.43 -1.87 2.57
CA TYR A 42 15.28 -0.69 2.61
C TYR A 42 14.66 0.42 3.47
N LEU A 43 13.35 0.69 3.32
CA LEU A 43 12.62 1.65 4.14
C LEU A 43 12.72 1.28 5.62
N MET A 44 12.50 0.03 5.99
CA MET A 44 12.54 -0.41 7.40
C MET A 44 13.96 -0.31 7.97
N ALA A 45 14.96 -0.79 7.24
CA ALA A 45 16.36 -0.76 7.65
C ALA A 45 16.91 0.68 7.76
N ASN A 46 16.35 1.62 6.99
CA ASN A 46 16.83 3.00 6.89
C ASN A 46 15.76 4.01 7.33
N TRP A 47 14.84 3.62 8.22
CA TRP A 47 13.64 4.40 8.53
C TRP A 47 13.90 5.88 8.78
N ASN A 48 14.77 6.22 9.74
CA ASN A 48 15.05 7.63 10.07
C ASN A 48 15.72 8.37 8.90
N LYS A 49 16.65 7.72 8.18
CA LYS A 49 17.32 8.31 7.03
C LYS A 49 16.35 8.64 5.88
N VAL A 50 15.35 7.79 5.67
CA VAL A 50 14.42 7.90 4.54
C VAL A 50 13.24 8.80 4.89
N THR A 51 12.69 8.68 6.09
CA THR A 51 11.47 9.37 6.53
C THR A 51 11.72 10.74 7.15
N ARG A 52 12.92 11.29 6.99
CA ARG A 52 13.30 12.57 7.58
C ARG A 52 14.17 13.39 6.64
N ASP A 53 13.95 14.70 6.66
CA ASP A 53 14.76 15.67 5.93
C ASP A 53 15.69 16.42 6.90
N CYS A 54 16.98 16.15 6.75
CA CYS A 54 18.04 16.75 7.54
C CYS A 54 18.73 17.92 6.82
N LYS A 55 18.32 18.30 5.60
CA LYS A 55 18.99 19.37 4.83
C LYS A 55 18.91 20.74 5.52
N SER A 56 17.92 20.90 6.39
CA SER A 56 17.67 22.12 7.17
C SER A 56 18.04 21.96 8.66
N SER A 57 18.72 20.88 9.05
CA SER A 57 19.12 20.68 10.45
C SER A 57 20.17 21.72 10.83
N VAL A 58 19.90 22.47 11.90
CA VAL A 58 20.87 23.43 12.45
C VAL A 58 21.65 22.71 13.56
N PRO A 59 22.99 22.56 13.44
CA PRO A 59 23.79 21.89 14.45
C PRO A 59 23.60 22.50 15.84
N ASN A 60 23.37 21.66 16.85
CA ASN A 60 23.12 22.03 18.25
C ASN A 60 21.75 22.69 18.52
N GLN A 61 20.82 22.62 17.57
CA GLN A 61 19.41 22.90 17.84
C GLN A 61 18.63 21.59 17.83
N VAL A 62 18.63 20.90 18.98
CA VAL A 62 17.62 19.88 19.24
C VAL A 62 16.29 20.60 19.33
N LYS A 63 15.51 20.57 18.24
CA LYS A 63 14.12 21.00 18.32
C LYS A 63 13.39 19.95 19.14
N VAL A 64 13.31 20.20 20.44
CA VAL A 64 12.52 19.39 21.36
C VAL A 64 11.08 19.28 20.85
N LEU A 65 10.55 18.09 21.03
CA LEU A 65 9.13 17.83 20.90
C LEU A 65 8.36 18.71 21.91
N GLN A 66 7.10 19.05 21.63
CA GLN A 66 6.23 19.76 22.56
C GLN A 66 6.11 19.03 23.92
N SER A 67 6.33 17.71 23.93
CA SER A 67 6.42 16.83 25.10
C SER A 67 7.69 17.03 25.93
N GLY A 68 8.69 17.75 25.40
CA GLY A 68 10.01 17.89 26.00
C GLY A 68 10.97 16.74 25.67
N GLU A 69 10.53 15.73 24.91
CA GLU A 69 11.41 14.68 24.42
C GLU A 69 12.33 15.18 23.29
N ALA A 70 13.52 14.60 23.19
CA ALA A 70 14.38 14.85 22.04
C ALA A 70 13.71 14.25 20.80
N SER A 71 13.55 15.06 19.74
CA SER A 71 13.29 14.51 18.41
C SER A 71 14.44 13.54 18.08
N PRO A 72 14.19 12.38 17.43
CA PRO A 72 15.21 11.34 17.21
C PRO A 72 16.48 11.85 16.50
N ASP A 73 16.38 13.00 15.85
CA ASP A 73 17.41 13.71 15.14
C ASP A 73 17.02 15.20 14.99
N GLU A 74 17.98 16.08 14.66
CA GLU A 74 17.74 17.50 14.34
C GLU A 74 16.93 17.69 13.03
N CYS A 75 16.39 16.60 12.48
CA CYS A 75 15.74 16.52 11.18
C CYS A 75 14.22 16.68 11.29
N ILE A 76 13.60 17.11 10.19
CA ILE A 76 12.15 17.27 10.11
C ILE A 76 11.57 15.97 9.55
N ALA A 77 10.58 15.40 10.23
CA ALA A 77 9.86 14.25 9.72
C ALA A 77 9.27 14.56 8.32
N ASN A 78 9.45 13.62 7.39
CA ASN A 78 8.87 13.64 6.05
C ASN A 78 8.02 12.37 5.84
N PRO A 79 6.81 12.31 6.42
CA PRO A 79 5.98 11.11 6.42
C PRO A 79 5.52 10.70 5.03
N ASP A 80 5.40 11.66 4.10
CA ASP A 80 4.88 11.42 2.76
C ASP A 80 5.73 10.43 1.96
N ILE A 81 7.02 10.26 2.31
CA ILE A 81 7.87 9.24 1.68
C ILE A 81 7.33 7.83 1.91
N VAL A 82 6.69 7.55 3.04
CA VAL A 82 6.16 6.21 3.34
C VAL A 82 5.08 5.84 2.32
N ARG A 83 4.24 6.80 1.95
CA ARG A 83 3.18 6.62 0.93
C ARG A 83 3.75 6.25 -0.44
N LYS A 84 4.94 6.75 -0.79
CA LYS A 84 5.65 6.37 -2.02
C LYS A 84 6.00 4.89 -1.98
N TYR A 85 6.59 4.43 -0.88
CA TYR A 85 6.94 3.02 -0.70
C TYR A 85 5.70 2.12 -0.66
N MET A 86 4.55 2.63 -0.23
CA MET A 86 3.27 1.90 -0.25
C MET A 86 2.56 1.89 -1.61
N GLY A 87 3.10 2.56 -2.64
CA GLY A 87 2.50 2.57 -3.98
C GLY A 87 1.44 3.64 -4.21
N ASP A 88 1.30 4.61 -3.29
CA ASP A 88 0.18 5.56 -3.27
C ASP A 88 0.56 6.98 -3.73
N ARG A 89 1.77 7.18 -4.28
CA ARG A 89 2.23 8.51 -4.73
C ARG A 89 2.31 8.63 -6.24
N SER A 90 2.66 7.56 -6.94
CA SER A 90 2.87 7.55 -8.37
C SER A 90 2.37 6.26 -9.01
N ILE A 91 1.94 6.37 -10.27
CA ILE A 91 1.62 5.20 -11.10
C ILE A 91 2.84 4.32 -11.41
N TYR A 92 4.04 4.87 -11.20
CA TYR A 92 5.32 4.19 -11.42
C TYR A 92 5.88 3.55 -10.15
N ASP A 93 5.20 3.68 -9.01
CA ASP A 93 5.64 3.03 -7.78
C ASP A 93 5.41 1.51 -7.89
N ASN A 94 6.30 0.70 -7.30
CA ASN A 94 6.26 -0.76 -7.47
C ASN A 94 4.94 -1.39 -6.95
N LEU A 95 4.39 -0.86 -5.86
CA LEU A 95 3.10 -1.33 -5.33
C LEU A 95 1.88 -0.64 -5.95
N HIS A 96 2.07 0.17 -7.00
CA HIS A 96 0.93 0.77 -7.67
C HIS A 96 0.00 -0.30 -8.24
N ASN A 97 -1.30 -0.12 -7.99
CA ASN A 97 -2.36 -1.02 -8.43
C ASN A 97 -2.11 -2.51 -8.06
N SER A 98 -1.59 -2.76 -6.85
CA SER A 98 -1.30 -4.10 -6.34
C SER A 98 -2.54 -4.99 -6.28
N GLU A 99 -3.72 -4.45 -5.97
CA GLU A 99 -4.99 -5.20 -5.93
C GLU A 99 -5.29 -5.91 -7.27
N GLN A 100 -5.12 -5.22 -8.40
CA GLN A 100 -5.32 -5.85 -9.71
C GLN A 100 -4.26 -6.91 -10.00
N LEU A 101 -3.02 -6.69 -9.55
CA LEU A 101 -1.96 -7.67 -9.69
C LEU A 101 -2.26 -8.94 -8.87
N TRP A 102 -2.82 -8.82 -7.66
CA TRP A 102 -3.24 -9.96 -6.85
C TRP A 102 -4.31 -10.79 -7.54
N ILE A 103 -5.32 -10.15 -8.14
CA ILE A 103 -6.36 -10.83 -8.92
C ILE A 103 -5.73 -11.62 -10.09
N ASN A 104 -4.76 -11.01 -10.79
CA ASN A 104 -4.12 -11.67 -11.92
C ASN A 104 -3.25 -12.87 -11.46
N ILE A 105 -2.58 -12.75 -10.31
CA ILE A 105 -1.77 -13.84 -9.74
C ILE A 105 -2.66 -14.98 -9.24
N ASP A 106 -3.77 -14.66 -8.57
CA ASP A 106 -4.75 -15.66 -8.10
C ASP A 106 -5.40 -16.42 -9.26
N ALA A 107 -5.62 -15.76 -10.39
CA ALA A 107 -6.12 -16.39 -11.62
C ALA A 107 -5.05 -17.18 -12.40
N SER A 108 -3.81 -17.28 -11.89
CA SER A 108 -2.68 -17.93 -12.56
C SER A 108 -2.27 -19.24 -11.86
N ASP A 109 -1.44 -20.06 -12.52
CA ASP A 109 -0.89 -21.30 -11.92
C ASP A 109 0.39 -21.06 -11.09
N LEU A 110 0.68 -19.81 -10.69
CA LEU A 110 1.89 -19.47 -9.96
C LEU A 110 1.87 -19.91 -8.48
N ILE A 111 0.68 -20.02 -7.89
CA ILE A 111 0.50 -20.34 -6.48
C ILE A 111 0.40 -21.88 -6.34
N PRO A 112 1.27 -22.52 -5.55
CA PRO A 112 1.10 -23.94 -5.25
C PRO A 112 -0.23 -24.16 -4.51
N LYS A 113 -1.02 -25.16 -4.92
CA LYS A 113 -2.34 -25.47 -4.32
C LYS A 113 -2.36 -25.56 -2.79
N LYS A 114 -1.28 -26.06 -2.19
CA LYS A 114 -1.15 -26.19 -0.73
C LYS A 114 -0.96 -24.84 0.00
N ASP A 115 -0.59 -23.80 -0.73
CA ASP A 115 -0.26 -22.48 -0.22
C ASP A 115 -1.32 -21.43 -0.61
N GLU A 116 -2.41 -21.82 -1.31
CA GLU A 116 -3.50 -20.92 -1.77
C GLU A 116 -4.11 -20.12 -0.60
N ASP A 117 -4.51 -20.79 0.48
CA ASP A 117 -5.10 -20.13 1.67
C ASP A 117 -4.09 -19.14 2.30
N SER A 118 -2.83 -19.57 2.46
CA SER A 118 -1.78 -18.72 3.05
C SER A 118 -1.45 -17.51 2.18
N PHE A 119 -1.56 -17.66 0.85
CA PHE A 119 -1.37 -16.57 -0.09
C PHE A 119 -2.50 -15.54 0.01
N GLN A 120 -3.75 -16.00 0.07
CA GLN A 120 -4.92 -15.14 0.21
C GLN A 120 -4.91 -14.37 1.54
N ASP A 121 -4.67 -15.07 2.66
CA ASP A 121 -4.53 -14.44 3.97
C ASP A 121 -3.43 -13.37 3.97
N ALA A 122 -2.28 -13.68 3.37
CA ALA A 122 -1.16 -12.73 3.28
C ALA A 122 -1.51 -11.50 2.44
N ILE A 123 -2.26 -11.63 1.34
CA ILE A 123 -2.72 -10.48 0.54
C ILE A 123 -3.65 -9.59 1.35
N GLU A 124 -4.66 -10.17 2.00
CA GLU A 124 -5.63 -9.40 2.79
C GLU A 124 -4.95 -8.61 3.92
N GLU A 125 -4.06 -9.29 4.64
CA GLU A 125 -3.27 -8.70 5.72
C GLU A 125 -2.31 -7.63 5.17
N PHE A 126 -1.64 -7.90 4.06
CA PHE A 126 -0.75 -6.96 3.39
C PHE A 126 -1.49 -5.67 3.00
N GLU A 127 -2.60 -5.78 2.26
CA GLU A 127 -3.35 -4.63 1.77
C GLU A 127 -3.93 -3.80 2.91
N ARG A 128 -4.42 -4.47 3.97
CA ARG A 128 -4.88 -3.77 5.17
C ARG A 128 -3.76 -2.96 5.80
N HIS A 129 -2.61 -3.57 6.05
CA HIS A 129 -1.48 -2.90 6.69
C HIS A 129 -0.85 -1.81 5.80
N ARG A 130 -0.74 -2.05 4.49
CA ARG A 130 -0.27 -1.08 3.48
C ARG A 130 -1.14 0.18 3.51
N ARG A 131 -2.46 0.02 3.41
CA ARG A 131 -3.42 1.13 3.44
C ARG A 131 -3.35 1.89 4.77
N THR A 132 -3.36 1.20 5.90
CA THR A 132 -3.29 1.85 7.22
C THR A 132 -1.94 2.56 7.44
N ALA A 133 -0.83 2.01 6.95
CA ALA A 133 0.47 2.68 6.98
C ALA A 133 0.44 4.00 6.19
N SER A 134 -0.14 3.97 4.98
CA SER A 134 -0.30 5.15 4.13
C SER A 134 -1.23 6.20 4.73
N GLU A 135 -2.35 5.78 5.34
CA GLU A 135 -3.30 6.65 6.06
C GLU A 135 -2.63 7.35 7.25
N TRP A 136 -1.83 6.63 8.06
CA TRP A 136 -1.08 7.23 9.16
C TRP A 136 0.00 8.19 8.67
N ALA A 137 0.69 7.85 7.58
CA ALA A 137 1.67 8.73 6.96
C ALA A 137 1.02 10.02 6.44
N TYR A 138 -0.12 9.91 5.75
CA TYR A 138 -0.90 11.07 5.31
C TYR A 138 -1.38 11.91 6.50
N THR A 139 -1.90 11.28 7.56
CA THR A 139 -2.34 12.00 8.77
C THR A 139 -1.17 12.73 9.44
N SER A 140 0.01 12.12 9.43
CA SER A 140 1.23 12.69 9.98
C SER A 140 1.64 13.99 9.28
N THR A 141 1.44 14.14 7.96
CA THR A 141 1.79 15.38 7.23
C THR A 141 0.98 16.59 7.69
N TRP A 142 -0.18 16.38 8.31
CA TRP A 142 -1.04 17.43 8.86
C TRP A 142 -0.91 17.58 10.39
N GLY A 143 -0.02 16.81 11.02
CA GLY A 143 0.08 16.73 12.48
C GLY A 143 0.34 18.07 13.18
N GLU A 144 1.07 18.99 12.54
CA GLU A 144 1.31 20.35 13.07
C GLU A 144 0.13 21.30 12.87
N ASN A 145 -0.66 21.12 11.81
CA ASN A 145 -1.70 22.07 11.40
C ASN A 145 -3.06 21.81 12.09
N ASN A 146 -3.19 20.69 12.80
CA ASN A 146 -4.44 20.32 13.47
C ASN A 146 -4.58 21.02 14.85
N PRO A 147 -5.81 21.30 15.33
CA PRO A 147 -6.02 21.81 16.69
C PRO A 147 -5.42 20.86 17.74
N GLY A 148 -4.58 21.39 18.64
CA GLY A 148 -3.81 20.57 19.59
C GLY A 148 -2.68 19.75 18.94
N GLY A 149 -2.31 20.11 17.72
CA GLY A 149 -1.25 19.52 16.92
C GLY A 149 0.15 20.03 17.27
N GLY A 150 1.13 19.42 16.61
CA GLY A 150 2.53 19.76 16.74
C GLY A 150 3.43 18.62 16.30
N ARG A 151 4.74 18.84 16.43
CA ARG A 151 5.77 17.89 15.98
C ARG A 151 5.62 16.52 16.63
N ASP A 152 5.12 16.45 17.85
CA ASP A 152 4.87 15.19 18.56
C ASP A 152 3.76 14.37 17.92
N LYS A 153 2.75 15.04 17.37
CA LYS A 153 1.67 14.38 16.65
C LYS A 153 2.17 13.86 15.32
N VAL A 154 3.01 14.63 14.62
CA VAL A 154 3.70 14.17 13.41
C VAL A 154 4.48 12.89 13.73
N GLU A 155 5.33 12.92 14.76
CA GLU A 155 6.16 11.79 15.17
C GLU A 155 5.32 10.58 15.61
N ASN A 156 4.27 10.80 16.41
CA ASN A 156 3.39 9.71 16.86
C ASN A 156 2.70 9.01 15.68
N TYR A 157 2.15 9.77 14.74
CA TYR A 157 1.52 9.20 13.55
C TYR A 157 2.55 8.54 12.62
N LEU A 158 3.76 9.08 12.51
CA LEU A 158 4.83 8.48 11.73
C LEU A 158 5.27 7.13 12.33
N LEU A 159 5.36 7.02 13.67
CA LEU A 159 5.68 5.76 14.34
C LEU A 159 4.54 4.72 14.20
N ARG A 160 3.27 5.14 14.20
CA ARG A 160 2.16 4.25 13.85
C ARG A 160 2.28 3.75 12.42
N SER A 161 2.59 4.65 11.48
CA SER A 161 2.86 4.29 10.09
C SER A 161 4.02 3.28 9.98
N LYS A 162 5.09 3.45 10.77
CA LYS A 162 6.20 2.48 10.86
C LYS A 162 5.74 1.10 11.29
N SER A 163 4.94 1.03 12.36
CA SER A 163 4.42 -0.23 12.88
C SER A 163 3.62 -0.97 11.81
N GLU A 164 2.73 -0.28 11.11
CA GLU A 164 1.93 -0.88 10.04
C GLU A 164 2.79 -1.23 8.81
N SER A 165 3.80 -0.42 8.48
CA SER A 165 4.75 -0.70 7.40
C SER A 165 5.56 -1.99 7.66
N THR A 166 5.96 -2.23 8.92
CA THR A 166 6.65 -3.47 9.31
C THR A 166 5.76 -4.69 9.09
N LYS A 167 4.47 -4.60 9.45
CA LYS A 167 3.51 -5.69 9.25
C LYS A 167 3.27 -5.91 7.76
N ALA A 168 3.12 -4.84 6.97
CA ALA A 168 3.03 -4.95 5.51
C ALA A 168 4.27 -5.64 4.91
N LEU A 169 5.48 -5.28 5.35
CA LEU A 169 6.72 -5.95 4.92
C LEU A 169 6.71 -7.46 5.24
N GLN A 170 6.25 -7.84 6.43
CA GLN A 170 6.16 -9.25 6.83
C GLN A 170 5.23 -10.04 5.90
N GLN A 171 4.04 -9.49 5.62
CA GLN A 171 3.07 -10.15 4.74
C GLN A 171 3.54 -10.19 3.29
N LEU A 172 4.15 -9.10 2.79
CA LEU A 172 4.75 -9.11 1.46
C LEU A 172 5.88 -10.14 1.37
N GLY A 173 6.66 -10.33 2.44
CA GLY A 173 7.65 -11.39 2.57
C GLY A 173 7.06 -12.78 2.36
N ILE A 174 5.90 -13.07 2.95
CA ILE A 174 5.19 -14.35 2.75
C ILE A 174 4.78 -14.51 1.27
N ILE A 175 4.16 -13.47 0.69
CA ILE A 175 3.74 -13.45 -0.72
C ILE A 175 4.91 -13.75 -1.66
N VAL A 176 6.03 -13.02 -1.53
CA VAL A 176 7.20 -13.20 -2.41
C VAL A 176 7.88 -14.55 -2.22
N ASN A 177 7.83 -15.13 -1.01
CA ASN A 177 8.33 -16.48 -0.74
C ASN A 177 7.47 -17.57 -1.40
N ILE A 178 6.13 -17.46 -1.31
CA ILE A 178 5.19 -18.40 -1.97
C ILE A 178 5.41 -18.38 -3.48
N LEU A 179 5.60 -17.18 -4.05
CA LEU A 179 5.88 -16.98 -5.47
C LEU A 179 7.35 -17.28 -5.86
N LYS A 180 8.21 -17.65 -4.91
CA LYS A 180 9.64 -17.98 -5.10
C LYS A 180 10.44 -16.86 -5.76
N LEU A 181 10.15 -15.61 -5.38
CA LEU A 181 10.81 -14.43 -5.92
C LEU A 181 12.06 -14.03 -5.13
N VAL A 182 12.23 -14.58 -3.93
CA VAL A 182 13.37 -14.38 -3.00
C VAL A 182 13.79 -15.69 -2.36
#